data_AF-A0A5B0D9L1-F1
#
_entry.id   AF-A0A5B0D9L1-F1
#
_cell.length_a   1.000
_cell.length_b   1.000
_cell.length_c   1.000
_cell.angle_alpha   90.00
_cell.angle_beta   90.00
_cell.angle_gamma   90.00
#
_symmetry.space_group_name_H-M   'P 1'
#
loop_
_entity.id
_entity.type
_entity.pdbx_description
1 polymer ?
#
loop_
_entity_poly.entity_id
_entity_poly.type
_entity_poly.pdbx_seq_one_letter_code
_entity_poly.pdbx_strand_id
1 'polypeptide(L)'
;MENHEAPFFPEDATFTVGDSPINVRRAPSLDSEIVAVYQPGEKVHYDSKGSNDGYRWISYVGDSGNRNYLAIGQTDEAGNRIDLWGQLS
;
A
#
# COMPACT_ATOMS: atom_id res chain seq x y z
N MET A 1 0.91 21.17 -13.39
CA MET A 1 0.06 20.28 -12.57
C MET A 1 1.01 19.66 -11.58
N GLU A 2 1.02 20.16 -10.35
CA GLU A 2 1.81 19.53 -9.30
C GLU A 2 1.14 18.18 -9.03
N ASN A 3 1.82 17.10 -9.42
CA ASN A 3 1.47 15.78 -8.94
C ASN A 3 1.66 15.82 -7.43
N HIS A 4 0.59 16.06 -6.69
CA HIS A 4 0.53 15.88 -5.24
C HIS A 4 0.60 14.37 -4.96
N GLU A 5 1.69 13.72 -5.36
CA GLU A 5 2.02 12.40 -4.85
C GLU A 5 2.29 12.62 -3.37
N ALA A 6 1.39 12.13 -2.53
CA ALA A 6 1.59 12.16 -1.10
C ALA A 6 2.97 11.55 -0.77
N PRO A 7 3.76 12.14 0.15
CA PRO A 7 5.13 11.73 0.35
C PRO A 7 5.18 10.28 0.82
N PHE A 8 5.86 9.43 0.04
CA PHE A 8 6.25 8.10 0.46
C PHE A 8 7.58 8.18 1.20
N PHE A 9 7.62 7.62 2.39
CA PHE A 9 8.80 7.57 3.25
C PHE A 9 9.41 6.18 3.20
N PRO A 10 10.76 6.06 3.19
CA PRO A 10 11.43 4.77 3.25
C PRO A 10 11.03 3.98 4.49
N GLU A 11 10.70 2.70 4.31
CA GLU A 11 10.46 1.73 5.37
C GLU A 11 10.70 0.34 4.80
N ASP A 12 11.69 -0.37 5.34
CA ASP A 12 11.96 -1.76 5.01
C ASP A 12 11.27 -2.65 6.05
N ALA A 13 10.16 -3.28 5.67
CA ALA A 13 9.36 -4.11 6.55
C ALA A 13 8.53 -5.13 5.77
N THR A 14 7.91 -6.08 6.48
CA THR A 14 6.98 -7.05 5.89
C THR A 14 5.55 -6.79 6.35
N PHE A 15 4.63 -6.77 5.39
CA PHE A 15 3.19 -6.78 5.66
C PHE A 15 2.62 -8.17 5.38
N THR A 16 1.87 -8.72 6.34
CA THR A 16 1.09 -9.95 6.17
C THR A 16 -0.38 -9.58 6.01
N VAL A 17 -1.00 -10.02 4.90
CA VAL A 17 -2.41 -9.75 4.61
C VAL A 17 -3.32 -10.41 5.64
N GLY A 18 -4.29 -9.64 6.16
CA GLY A 18 -5.29 -10.13 7.11
C GLY A 18 -6.39 -10.95 6.43
N ASP A 19 -7.63 -10.79 6.86
CA ASP A 19 -8.73 -11.70 6.49
C ASP A 19 -9.31 -11.51 5.09
N SER A 20 -8.97 -10.41 4.40
CA SER A 20 -9.52 -10.07 3.07
C SER A 20 -8.41 -9.85 2.03
N PRO A 21 -8.61 -10.28 0.77
CA PRO A 21 -7.64 -10.03 -0.30
C PRO A 21 -7.42 -8.54 -0.55
N ILE A 22 -6.19 -8.17 -0.94
CA ILE A 22 -5.80 -6.79 -1.22
C ILE A 22 -5.27 -6.67 -2.64
N ASN A 23 -5.82 -5.73 -3.39
CA ASN A 23 -5.37 -5.42 -4.76
C ASN A 23 -4.04 -4.66 -4.75
N VAL A 24 -3.15 -5.09 -5.64
CA VAL A 24 -1.91 -4.39 -5.99
C VAL A 24 -2.21 -3.44 -7.13
N ARG A 25 -1.76 -2.19 -7.02
CA ARG A 25 -2.08 -1.12 -7.96
C ARG A 25 -0.85 -0.42 -8.51
N ARG A 26 -0.99 0.21 -9.69
CA ARG A 26 0.09 0.99 -10.34
C ARG A 26 0.34 2.36 -9.73
N ALA A 27 -0.64 2.93 -9.05
CA ALA A 27 -0.55 4.19 -8.33
C ALA A 27 -1.30 4.05 -7.00
N PRO A 28 -0.98 4.88 -6.00
CA PRO A 28 -1.60 4.84 -4.67
C PRO A 28 -3.02 5.44 -4.67
N SER A 29 -3.90 4.90 -5.52
CA SER A 29 -5.30 5.30 -5.65
C SER A 29 -6.16 4.09 -5.97
N LEU A 30 -7.39 4.04 -5.44
CA LEU A 30 -8.31 2.93 -5.68
C LEU A 30 -8.88 2.88 -7.11
N ASP A 31 -8.71 3.96 -7.89
CA ASP A 31 -9.08 4.02 -9.31
C ASP A 31 -7.94 3.59 -10.24
N SER A 32 -6.74 3.35 -9.69
CA SER A 32 -5.58 2.89 -10.45
C SER A 32 -5.71 1.42 -10.88
N GLU A 33 -5.07 1.09 -12.00
CA GLU A 33 -4.99 -0.27 -12.56
C GLU A 33 -4.60 -1.31 -11.49
N ILE A 34 -5.38 -2.39 -11.42
CA ILE A 34 -5.08 -3.56 -10.59
C ILE A 34 -4.18 -4.50 -11.38
N VAL A 35 -3.03 -4.85 -10.81
CA VAL A 35 -1.98 -5.63 -11.50
C VAL A 35 -1.68 -6.97 -10.84
N ALA A 36 -2.12 -7.14 -9.59
CA ALA A 36 -2.07 -8.39 -8.85
C ALA A 36 -3.04 -8.31 -7.66
N VAL A 37 -3.19 -9.42 -6.95
CA VAL A 37 -3.98 -9.50 -5.71
C VAL A 37 -3.22 -10.37 -4.73
N TYR A 38 -3.02 -9.88 -3.51
CA TYR A 38 -2.53 -10.69 -2.40
C TYR A 38 -3.71 -11.27 -1.62
N GLN A 39 -3.67 -12.56 -1.36
CA GLN A 39 -4.64 -13.31 -0.58
C GLN A 39 -4.33 -13.27 0.93
N PRO A 40 -5.32 -13.55 1.79
CA PRO A 40 -5.13 -13.69 3.23
C PRO A 40 -3.93 -14.56 3.61
N GLY A 41 -3.10 -14.08 4.54
CA GLY A 41 -1.90 -14.75 5.03
C GLY A 41 -0.66 -14.62 4.14
N GLU A 42 -0.78 -14.10 2.91
CA GLU A 42 0.37 -13.81 2.07
C GLU A 42 1.19 -12.62 2.59
N LYS A 43 2.46 -12.59 2.21
CA LYS A 43 3.44 -11.61 2.72
C LYS A 43 4.00 -10.75 1.61
N VAL A 44 4.10 -9.46 1.88
CA VAL A 44 4.72 -8.44 1.03
C VAL A 44 5.87 -7.82 1.78
N HIS A 45 7.09 -7.96 1.26
CA HIS A 45 8.19 -7.10 1.64
C HIS A 45 8.08 -5.79 0.85
N TYR A 46 8.23 -4.67 1.53
CA TYR A 46 8.08 -3.34 0.93
C TYR A 46 9.19 -2.41 1.41
N ASP A 47 9.43 -1.37 0.62
CA ASP A 47 10.55 -0.43 0.82
C ASP A 47 10.09 1.00 1.15
N SER A 48 8.80 1.28 1.02
CA SER A 48 8.25 2.59 1.34
C SER A 48 6.78 2.55 1.76
N LYS A 49 6.37 3.58 2.50
CA LYS A 49 4.99 3.77 2.99
C LYS A 49 4.52 5.22 2.80
N GLY A 50 3.24 5.41 2.59
CA GLY A 50 2.63 6.73 2.45
C GLY A 50 1.15 6.71 2.81
N SER A 51 0.50 7.87 2.72
CA SER A 51 -0.95 7.98 2.89
C SER A 51 -1.52 8.77 1.72
N ASN A 52 -2.51 8.23 1.00
CA ASN A 52 -3.17 8.92 -0.11
C ASN A 52 -4.63 8.44 -0.23
N ASP A 53 -5.53 9.33 -0.67
CA ASP A 53 -6.96 9.05 -0.84
C ASP A 53 -7.65 8.46 0.42
N GLY A 54 -7.17 8.82 1.62
CA GLY A 54 -7.71 8.30 2.88
C GLY A 54 -7.26 6.87 3.21
N TYR A 55 -6.22 6.37 2.54
CA TYR A 55 -5.63 5.06 2.81
C TYR A 55 -4.15 5.17 3.13
N ARG A 56 -3.68 4.27 3.98
CA ARG A 56 -2.26 3.97 4.15
C ARG A 56 -1.84 3.01 3.04
N TRP A 57 -0.78 3.39 2.34
CA TRP A 57 -0.20 2.61 1.26
C TRP A 57 1.20 2.12 1.65
N ILE A 58 1.52 0.90 1.24
CA ILE A 58 2.90 0.42 1.15
C ILE A 58 3.28 0.29 -0.32
N SER A 59 4.58 0.36 -0.60
CA SER A 59 5.09 0.23 -1.95
C SER A 59 6.38 -0.57 -2.04
N TYR A 60 6.47 -1.34 -3.11
CA TYR A 60 7.59 -2.23 -3.44
C TYR A 60 7.84 -2.23 -4.94
N VAL A 61 9.06 -2.60 -5.35
CA VAL A 61 9.37 -2.90 -6.75
C VAL A 61 9.10 -4.38 -6.98
N GLY A 62 8.17 -4.71 -7.87
CA GLY A 62 7.92 -6.11 -8.24
C GLY A 62 8.93 -6.64 -9.26
N ASP A 63 8.89 -7.94 -9.56
CA ASP A 63 9.83 -8.62 -10.47
C ASP A 63 9.90 -8.01 -11.88
N SER A 64 8.82 -7.36 -12.32
CA SER A 64 8.77 -6.62 -13.58
C SER A 64 9.57 -5.31 -13.60
N GLY A 65 10.19 -4.93 -12.48
CA GLY A 65 10.86 -3.64 -12.29
C GLY A 65 9.92 -2.46 -12.05
N ASN A 66 8.60 -2.69 -12.09
CA ASN A 66 7.60 -1.65 -11.86
C ASN A 66 7.31 -1.48 -10.37
N ARG A 67 7.05 -0.23 -9.99
CA ARG A 67 6.56 0.17 -8.67
C ARG A 67 5.10 -0.25 -8.52
N ASN A 68 4.77 -0.81 -7.37
CA ASN A 68 3.45 -1.31 -7.03
C ASN A 68 3.00 -0.78 -5.67
N TYR A 69 1.70 -0.64 -5.48
CA TYR A 69 1.11 -0.05 -4.27
C TYR A 69 0.00 -0.93 -3.71
N LEU A 70 -0.01 -1.15 -2.40
CA LEU A 70 -1.09 -1.83 -1.69
C LEU A 70 -1.66 -0.91 -0.63
N ALA A 71 -2.99 -0.74 -0.63
CA ALA A 71 -3.69 -0.11 0.48
C ALA A 71 -3.80 -1.12 1.62
N ILE A 72 -3.26 -0.78 2.79
CA ILE A 72 -3.17 -1.68 3.95
C ILE A 72 -4.05 -1.22 5.12
N GLY A 73 -4.83 -0.15 4.95
CA GLY A 73 -5.72 0.40 5.97
C GLY A 73 -6.19 1.81 5.60
N GLN A 74 -7.18 2.31 6.32
CA GLN A 74 -7.70 3.66 6.26
C GLN A 74 -6.90 4.62 7.14
N THR A 75 -6.87 5.87 6.72
CA THR A 75 -6.30 6.99 7.46
C THR A 75 -7.32 8.11 7.62
N ASP A 76 -7.17 8.91 8.67
CA ASP A 76 -7.92 10.16 8.80
C ASP A 76 -7.41 11.24 7.83
N GLU A 77 -8.06 12.41 7.81
CA GLU A 77 -7.66 13.55 6.99
C GLU A 77 -6.24 14.05 7.30
N ALA A 78 -5.72 13.78 8.50
CA ALA A 78 -4.37 14.12 8.92
C ALA A 78 -3.34 13.04 8.58
N GLY A 79 -3.77 11.93 7.95
CA GLY A 79 -2.90 10.81 7.56
C GLY A 79 -2.58 9.84 8.71
N ASN A 80 -3.22 9.99 9.87
CA ASN A 80 -3.08 9.05 10.98
C ASN A 80 -3.83 7.76 10.67
N ARG A 81 -3.24 6.63 11.04
CA ARG A 81 -3.83 5.31 10.82
C ARG A 81 -5.09 5.13 11.68
N ILE A 82 -6.21 4.80 11.03
CA ILE A 82 -7.47 4.43 11.68
C ILE A 82 -7.51 2.92 11.90
N ASP A 83 -7.20 2.13 10.87
CA ASP A 83 -7.19 0.68 10.94
C ASP A 83 -5.99 0.08 10.18
N LEU A 84 -5.88 -1.26 10.22
CA LEU A 84 -4.87 -2.01 9.49
C LEU A 84 -5.48 -3.34 9.05
N TRP A 85 -5.45 -3.64 7.76
CA TRP A 85 -6.04 -4.83 7.16
C TRP A 85 -5.09 -6.03 7.17
N GLY A 86 -4.20 -6.10 8.17
CA GLY A 86 -3.16 -7.11 8.29
C GLY A 86 -2.19 -6.81 9.42
N GLN A 87 -0.99 -7.36 9.34
CA GLN A 87 0.05 -7.24 10.37
C GLN A 87 1.37 -6.74 9.76
N LEU A 88 2.04 -5.83 10.47
CA LEU A 88 3.37 -5.34 10.13
C LEU A 88 4.40 -6.02 11.05
N SER A 89 5.51 -6.49 10.46
CA SER A 89 6.61 -7.17 11.16
C SER A 89 7.97 -6.70 10.65
#